data_AF-A0A5J4QXX8-F1
#
_entry.id   AF-A0A5J4QXX8-F1
#
_cell.length_a   1.000
_cell.length_b   1.000
_cell.length_c   1.000
_cell.angle_alpha   90.00
_cell.angle_beta   90.00
_cell.angle_gamma   90.00
#
_symmetry.space_group_name_H-M   'P 1'
#
loop_
_entity.id
_entity.type
_entity.pdbx_description
1 polymer ?
#
loop_
_entity_poly.entity_id
_entity_poly.type
_entity_poly.pdbx_seq_one_letter_code
_entity_poly.pdbx_strand_id
1 'polypeptide(L)'
;ATQMVKDLHAMDVRLMISVWSKVDTTSAIGKQLTANGAYIPEKNWVDFHNPEAAAIYWKGFNEGLVQPHQIDAWWQDATEPENDDLHNRWINKGTIPGDRLRNTYPLFVNKTVYEGYRRDNPGKRTMILTRSAFSGIQRYGVATWSGDVGNDWETLRRQIAGGLGQMATGLPWWTYDAGGFFRSNPDQYTNKAYHERFLRWFQAGTFIPLLRVHGYQTDTEFWNYGEEVERIALKYLNFRYRMLPYMYSQMAAITFKGSTLMRPFVMDFPFDTKALEQKHEFMFGPSFLVAPVLDEGKNQWAVYLPENPAGWIDFWSGNHFDGSQTVNVDVDLETIPLFVKAGSILPLGPEQQYTSEKPDAPWEIRIYPGADAKYTIYEDEGNNYNYETGAYSVYDLIWDDTAQTLTIGDKKGKFEGMNQTRELNIVKVAPNIGNGIEIAAPQKVVSYVGKQIKIVL
;
A
#
# COMPACT_ATOMS: atom_id res chain seq x y z
N ALA A 1 19.25 10.50 17.39
CA ALA A 1 17.79 10.71 17.42
C ALA A 1 17.44 11.79 18.42
N THR A 2 16.51 12.69 18.05
CA THR A 2 15.84 13.62 18.99
C THR A 2 14.96 12.87 19.97
N GLN A 3 14.59 13.51 21.09
CA GLN A 3 13.72 12.90 22.10
C GLN A 3 12.37 12.46 21.49
N MET A 4 11.74 13.31 20.68
CA MET A 4 10.49 12.99 19.99
C MET A 4 10.56 11.70 19.16
N VAL A 5 11.61 11.52 18.33
CA VAL A 5 11.76 10.31 17.50
C VAL A 5 11.96 9.07 18.38
N LYS A 6 12.74 9.20 19.47
CA LYS A 6 12.94 8.11 20.42
C LYS A 6 11.64 7.71 21.11
N ASP A 7 10.82 8.67 21.50
CA ASP A 7 9.53 8.42 22.16
C ASP A 7 8.58 7.70 21.21
N LEU A 8 8.52 8.13 19.94
CA LEU A 8 7.74 7.43 18.90
C LEU A 8 8.26 6.01 18.67
N HIS A 9 9.57 5.82 18.58
CA HIS A 9 10.17 4.49 18.41
C HIS A 9 9.91 3.58 19.61
N ALA A 10 9.86 4.11 20.83
CA ALA A 10 9.51 3.38 22.03
C ALA A 10 8.02 2.94 22.06
N MET A 11 7.19 3.56 21.22
CA MET A 11 5.79 3.18 20.98
C MET A 11 5.62 2.32 19.72
N ASP A 12 6.71 1.84 19.11
CA ASP A 12 6.72 1.13 17.83
C ASP A 12 6.13 1.93 16.64
N VAL A 13 6.12 3.26 16.75
CA VAL A 13 5.70 4.20 15.70
C VAL A 13 6.90 4.64 14.87
N ARG A 14 6.72 4.78 13.55
CA ARG A 14 7.73 5.29 12.62
C ARG A 14 7.38 6.69 12.16
N LEU A 15 8.37 7.58 12.07
CA LEU A 15 8.19 8.97 11.68
C LEU A 15 8.54 9.18 10.22
N MET A 16 7.59 9.73 9.47
CA MET A 16 7.80 10.33 8.16
C MET A 16 7.81 11.85 8.29
N ILE A 17 8.77 12.54 7.66
CA ILE A 17 8.83 14.01 7.66
C ILE A 17 8.70 14.57 6.24
N SER A 18 7.96 15.67 6.09
CA SER A 18 7.92 16.43 4.83
C SER A 18 9.25 17.12 4.58
N VAL A 19 9.80 16.93 3.38
CA VAL A 19 10.97 17.67 2.89
C VAL A 19 10.71 18.08 1.46
N TRP A 20 10.87 19.36 1.19
CA TRP A 20 10.63 19.92 -0.13
C TRP A 20 11.94 20.04 -0.90
N SER A 21 11.86 19.96 -2.22
CA SER A 21 12.97 20.33 -3.11
C SER A 21 13.21 21.84 -3.22
N LYS A 22 12.45 22.64 -2.44
CA LYS A 22 12.55 24.10 -2.33
C LYS A 22 13.39 24.47 -1.12
N VAL A 23 14.49 25.18 -1.36
CA VAL A 23 15.45 25.55 -0.31
C VAL A 23 15.60 27.06 -0.25
N ASP A 24 15.34 27.66 0.92
CA ASP A 24 15.52 29.10 1.13
C ASP A 24 16.99 29.49 0.91
N THR A 25 17.21 30.43 -0.01
CA THR A 25 18.54 30.95 -0.40
C THR A 25 19.33 31.55 0.77
N THR A 26 18.65 31.98 1.85
CA THR A 26 19.28 32.56 3.04
C THR A 26 19.77 31.53 4.05
N SER A 27 19.30 30.27 3.95
CA SER A 27 19.72 29.16 4.80
C SER A 27 21.19 28.78 4.57
N ALA A 28 21.79 28.05 5.51
CA ALA A 28 23.19 27.60 5.39
C ALA A 28 23.43 26.77 4.11
N ILE A 29 22.50 25.86 3.79
CA ILE A 29 22.54 25.06 2.56
C ILE A 29 22.18 25.91 1.33
N GLY A 30 21.22 26.84 1.44
CA GLY A 30 20.81 27.72 0.35
C GLY A 30 21.91 28.66 -0.12
N LYS A 31 22.78 29.12 0.78
CA LYS A 31 23.99 29.88 0.43
C LYS A 31 24.96 29.03 -0.40
N GLN A 32 25.14 27.76 -0.04
CA GLN A 32 25.99 26.83 -0.82
C GLN A 32 25.39 26.55 -2.20
N LEU A 33 24.07 26.33 -2.27
CA LEU A 33 23.38 26.12 -3.55
C LEU A 33 23.48 27.36 -4.45
N THR A 34 23.26 28.56 -3.90
CA THR A 34 23.40 29.83 -4.62
C THR A 34 24.81 30.00 -5.18
N ALA A 35 25.83 29.79 -4.34
CA ALA A 35 27.23 29.94 -4.74
C ALA A 35 27.66 29.01 -5.88
N ASN A 36 26.96 27.88 -6.07
CA ASN A 36 27.27 26.89 -7.10
C ASN A 36 26.29 26.90 -8.29
N GLY A 37 25.38 27.89 -8.37
CA GLY A 37 24.37 27.94 -9.43
C GLY A 37 23.47 26.70 -9.45
N ALA A 38 23.13 26.19 -8.26
CA ALA A 38 22.47 24.90 -8.07
C ALA A 38 20.93 24.98 -8.03
N TYR A 39 20.37 26.15 -8.31
CA TYR A 39 18.92 26.37 -8.40
C TYR A 39 18.46 26.38 -9.85
N ILE A 40 17.22 25.96 -10.07
CA ILE A 40 16.49 26.25 -11.31
C ILE A 40 16.48 27.79 -11.47
N PRO A 41 16.83 28.35 -12.65
CA PRO A 41 16.94 29.79 -12.81
C PRO A 41 15.71 30.58 -12.37
N GLU A 42 15.92 31.69 -11.65
CA GLU A 42 14.87 32.59 -11.15
C GLU A 42 13.88 31.94 -10.17
N LYS A 43 14.22 30.76 -9.63
CA LYS A 43 13.37 29.99 -8.71
C LYS A 43 14.18 29.49 -7.51
N ASN A 44 13.47 29.08 -6.46
CA ASN A 44 14.08 28.54 -5.23
C ASN A 44 14.04 27.01 -5.18
N TRP A 45 13.84 26.35 -6.32
CA TRP A 45 13.89 24.89 -6.47
C TRP A 45 15.31 24.45 -6.82
N VAL A 46 15.81 23.43 -6.15
CA VAL A 46 17.12 22.85 -6.46
C VAL A 46 17.07 22.18 -7.83
N ASP A 47 18.07 22.42 -8.66
CA ASP A 47 18.20 21.80 -9.98
C ASP A 47 18.82 20.40 -9.86
N PHE A 48 17.99 19.38 -9.60
CA PHE A 48 18.47 17.99 -9.44
C PHE A 48 19.03 17.34 -10.71
N HIS A 49 18.89 17.98 -11.87
CA HIS A 49 19.57 17.56 -13.10
C HIS A 49 21.05 17.96 -13.11
N ASN A 50 21.45 18.91 -12.26
CA ASN A 50 22.84 19.20 -11.94
C ASN A 50 23.34 18.25 -10.82
N PRO A 51 24.30 17.35 -11.09
CA PRO A 51 24.79 16.40 -10.08
C PRO A 51 25.47 17.07 -8.88
N GLU A 52 26.06 18.26 -9.06
CA GLU A 52 26.65 19.03 -7.96
C GLU A 52 25.55 19.59 -7.03
N ALA A 53 24.45 20.08 -7.60
CA ALA A 53 23.29 20.54 -6.85
C ALA A 53 22.68 19.40 -6.02
N ALA A 54 22.49 18.23 -6.64
CA ALA A 54 22.00 17.03 -5.97
C ALA A 54 22.93 16.60 -4.82
N ALA A 55 24.26 16.66 -5.01
CA ALA A 55 25.23 16.33 -3.97
C ALA A 55 25.20 17.32 -2.79
N ILE A 56 25.10 18.63 -3.05
CA ILE A 56 24.96 19.65 -2.01
C ILE A 56 23.66 19.44 -1.23
N TYR A 57 22.57 19.20 -1.94
CA TYR A 57 21.27 18.90 -1.33
C TYR A 57 21.35 17.68 -0.41
N TRP A 58 21.85 16.55 -0.91
CA TRP A 58 21.97 15.34 -0.10
C TRP A 58 22.87 15.54 1.12
N LYS A 59 24.01 16.24 0.97
CA LYS A 59 24.90 16.50 2.11
C LYS A 59 24.16 17.23 3.22
N GLY A 60 23.47 18.33 2.89
CA GLY A 60 22.70 19.08 3.89
C GLY A 60 21.51 18.28 4.44
N PHE A 61 20.85 17.47 3.62
CA PHE A 61 19.78 16.56 4.04
C PHE A 61 20.30 15.53 5.06
N ASN A 62 21.44 14.90 4.79
CA ASN A 62 22.04 13.89 5.64
C ASN A 62 22.53 14.49 6.97
N GLU A 63 23.29 15.58 6.90
CA GLU A 63 23.86 16.25 8.07
C GLU A 63 22.79 16.92 8.95
N GLY A 64 21.73 17.47 8.32
CA GLY A 64 20.68 18.20 9.02
C GLY A 64 19.53 17.34 9.52
N LEU A 65 19.17 16.27 8.80
CA LEU A 65 17.97 15.47 9.12
C LEU A 65 18.30 14.02 9.47
N VAL A 66 19.06 13.33 8.61
CA VAL A 66 19.24 11.87 8.71
C VAL A 66 20.09 11.51 9.94
N GLN A 67 21.35 11.97 9.98
CA GLN A 67 22.32 11.62 11.02
C GLN A 67 21.86 12.06 12.42
N PRO A 68 21.32 13.28 12.62
CA PRO A 68 20.96 13.73 13.97
C PRO A 68 19.70 13.04 14.51
N HIS A 69 18.72 12.74 13.64
CA HIS A 69 17.35 12.47 14.09
C HIS A 69 16.89 11.02 13.93
N GLN A 70 17.53 10.18 13.09
CA GLN A 70 17.12 8.79 12.85
C GLN A 70 15.66 8.64 12.35
N ILE A 71 15.21 9.61 11.55
CA ILE A 71 13.89 9.60 10.90
C ILE A 71 13.77 8.37 9.98
N ASP A 72 12.55 7.84 9.83
CA ASP A 72 12.29 6.55 9.19
C ASP A 72 11.93 6.66 7.71
N ALA A 73 11.18 7.70 7.34
CA ALA A 73 10.68 7.88 5.99
C ALA A 73 10.66 9.35 5.58
N TRP A 74 10.62 9.60 4.27
CA TRP A 74 10.74 10.94 3.69
C TRP A 74 9.55 11.25 2.80
N TRP A 75 8.83 12.33 3.09
CA TRP A 75 7.73 12.81 2.27
C TRP A 75 8.24 13.94 1.36
N GLN A 76 8.61 13.58 0.13
CA GLN A 76 9.12 14.47 -0.92
C GLN A 76 7.97 15.17 -1.64
N ASP A 77 7.53 16.27 -1.05
CA ASP A 77 6.41 17.06 -1.53
C ASP A 77 6.81 18.03 -2.65
N ALA A 78 5.82 18.43 -3.45
CA ALA A 78 5.94 19.38 -4.55
C ALA A 78 7.07 19.04 -5.55
N THR A 79 7.13 17.77 -5.94
CA THR A 79 8.18 17.20 -6.82
C THR A 79 7.81 17.23 -8.30
N GLU A 80 6.81 18.02 -8.72
CA GLU A 80 6.49 18.19 -10.14
C GLU A 80 7.62 18.86 -10.96
N PRO A 81 8.34 19.92 -10.50
CA PRO A 81 8.14 20.79 -9.33
C PRO A 81 6.94 21.72 -9.49
N GLU A 82 6.37 22.15 -8.37
CA GLU A 82 5.14 22.96 -8.37
C GLU A 82 5.26 24.24 -9.22
N ASN A 83 4.14 24.68 -9.79
CA ASN A 83 4.03 25.80 -10.73
C ASN A 83 4.74 25.61 -12.08
N ASP A 84 5.07 24.35 -12.43
CA ASP A 84 5.74 24.04 -13.69
C ASP A 84 7.05 24.82 -13.85
N ASP A 85 7.81 24.88 -12.77
CA ASP A 85 8.95 25.79 -12.67
C ASP A 85 10.12 25.38 -13.58
N LEU A 86 10.05 24.30 -14.35
CA LEU A 86 11.02 23.95 -15.40
C LEU A 86 10.72 24.58 -16.77
N HIS A 87 9.49 25.05 -17.00
CA HIS A 87 9.06 25.57 -18.29
C HIS A 87 9.84 26.83 -18.71
N ASN A 88 10.33 26.86 -19.96
CA ASN A 88 11.12 27.95 -20.55
C ASN A 88 12.42 28.30 -19.79
N ARG A 89 12.98 27.36 -19.04
CA ARG A 89 14.25 27.55 -18.30
C ARG A 89 15.35 26.65 -18.82
N TRP A 90 16.59 27.06 -18.61
CA TRP A 90 17.76 26.25 -18.89
C TRP A 90 18.36 25.71 -17.60
N ILE A 91 18.30 24.39 -17.45
CA ILE A 91 18.80 23.65 -16.30
C ILE A 91 20.21 23.11 -16.55
N ASN A 92 20.76 22.43 -15.56
CA ASN A 92 22.10 21.88 -15.52
C ASN A 92 23.14 22.93 -15.94
N LYS A 93 23.19 24.05 -15.21
CA LYS A 93 24.07 25.19 -15.49
C LYS A 93 23.91 25.77 -16.90
N GLY A 94 22.67 25.85 -17.38
CA GLY A 94 22.36 26.46 -18.68
C GLY A 94 22.60 25.56 -19.89
N THR A 95 22.83 24.25 -19.70
CA THR A 95 23.20 23.34 -20.80
C THR A 95 22.04 22.56 -21.40
N ILE A 96 20.91 22.45 -20.67
CA ILE A 96 19.77 21.64 -21.09
C ILE A 96 18.48 22.48 -20.97
N PRO A 97 17.63 22.55 -22.00
CA PRO A 97 16.29 23.13 -21.84
C PRO A 97 15.44 22.28 -20.89
N GLY A 98 14.89 22.90 -19.85
CA GLY A 98 14.07 22.25 -18.81
C GLY A 98 12.86 21.52 -19.39
N ASP A 99 12.24 22.07 -20.45
CA ASP A 99 11.12 21.44 -21.16
C ASP A 99 11.46 20.03 -21.69
N ARG A 100 12.73 19.73 -21.99
CA ARG A 100 13.14 18.38 -22.43
C ARG A 100 13.11 17.34 -21.33
N LEU A 101 13.28 17.75 -20.07
CA LEU A 101 13.40 16.86 -18.90
C LEU A 101 12.30 17.11 -17.86
N ARG A 102 11.30 17.93 -18.18
CA ARG A 102 10.23 18.39 -17.30
C ARG A 102 9.62 17.28 -16.43
N ASN A 103 9.12 16.21 -17.05
CA ASN A 103 8.47 15.11 -16.32
C ASN A 103 9.44 14.23 -15.52
N THR A 104 10.75 14.41 -15.66
CA THR A 104 11.75 13.59 -14.97
C THR A 104 12.22 14.20 -13.65
N TYR A 105 11.86 15.43 -13.33
CA TYR A 105 12.24 16.06 -12.06
C TYR A 105 11.98 15.19 -10.82
N PRO A 106 10.78 14.60 -10.62
CA PRO A 106 10.56 13.75 -9.44
C PRO A 106 11.51 12.55 -9.40
N LEU A 107 11.89 12.00 -10.55
CA LEU A 107 12.85 10.89 -10.62
C LEU A 107 14.22 11.30 -10.06
N PHE A 108 14.70 12.51 -10.37
CA PHE A 108 16.02 12.98 -9.92
C PHE A 108 16.03 13.43 -8.46
N VAL A 109 14.95 14.03 -7.95
CA VAL A 109 14.80 14.33 -6.51
C VAL A 109 14.89 13.02 -5.71
N ASN A 110 14.04 12.05 -6.06
CA ASN A 110 13.93 10.79 -5.32
C ASN A 110 15.17 9.90 -5.48
N LYS A 111 15.81 9.90 -6.66
CA LYS A 111 17.13 9.27 -6.86
C LYS A 111 18.14 9.78 -5.85
N THR A 112 18.24 11.10 -5.71
CA THR A 112 19.23 11.75 -4.84
C THR A 112 19.05 11.33 -3.38
N VAL A 113 17.80 11.31 -2.91
CA VAL A 113 17.46 10.90 -1.55
C VAL A 113 17.71 9.41 -1.34
N TYR A 114 17.25 8.55 -2.25
CA TYR A 114 17.40 7.10 -2.13
C TYR A 114 18.85 6.65 -2.18
N GLU A 115 19.62 7.06 -3.20
CA GLU A 115 21.01 6.65 -3.35
C GLU A 115 21.88 7.20 -2.22
N GLY A 116 21.60 8.43 -1.78
CA GLY A 116 22.22 9.01 -0.60
C GLY A 116 21.94 8.21 0.66
N TYR A 117 20.66 7.96 0.96
CA TYR A 117 20.25 7.27 2.18
C TYR A 117 20.76 5.84 2.20
N ARG A 118 20.69 5.12 1.08
CA ARG A 118 21.18 3.76 0.94
C ARG A 118 22.70 3.67 1.12
N ARG A 119 23.46 4.66 0.67
CA ARG A 119 24.92 4.72 0.88
C ARG A 119 25.26 4.99 2.34
N ASP A 120 24.57 5.95 2.97
CA ASP A 120 24.95 6.44 4.30
C ASP A 120 24.24 5.69 5.44
N ASN A 121 23.21 4.89 5.14
CA ASN A 121 22.47 4.00 6.05
C ASN A 121 22.14 2.64 5.38
N PRO A 122 23.14 1.83 4.98
CA PRO A 122 22.92 0.62 4.19
C PRO A 122 22.10 -0.47 4.91
N GLY A 123 22.00 -0.43 6.23
CA GLY A 123 21.26 -1.39 7.05
C GLY A 123 19.75 -1.13 7.15
N LYS A 124 19.21 -0.07 6.55
CA LYS A 124 17.80 0.32 6.70
C LYS A 124 17.14 0.57 5.35
N ARG A 125 15.95 -0.01 5.14
CA ARG A 125 15.14 0.25 3.93
C ARG A 125 14.76 1.73 3.88
N THR A 126 14.98 2.34 2.72
CA THR A 126 14.49 3.68 2.42
C THR A 126 13.00 3.59 2.06
N MET A 127 12.18 4.45 2.67
CA MET A 127 10.79 4.68 2.27
C MET A 127 10.62 6.15 1.91
N ILE A 128 10.13 6.41 0.70
CA ILE A 128 9.84 7.76 0.23
C ILE A 128 8.39 7.83 -0.23
N LEU A 129 7.66 8.86 0.21
CA LEU A 129 6.37 9.23 -0.33
C LEU A 129 6.57 10.48 -1.22
N THR A 130 6.17 10.46 -2.49
CA THR A 130 6.43 11.59 -3.41
C THR A 130 5.21 11.98 -4.26
N ARG A 131 5.00 13.29 -4.49
CA ARG A 131 3.74 13.80 -5.10
C ARG A 131 3.67 13.57 -6.61
N SER A 132 4.82 13.43 -7.24
CA SER A 132 4.95 13.24 -8.67
C SER A 132 5.88 12.08 -8.99
N ALA A 133 5.74 11.51 -10.18
CA ALA A 133 6.51 10.34 -10.60
C ALA A 133 6.76 10.30 -12.11
N PHE A 134 7.72 9.48 -12.48
CA PHE A 134 8.01 9.12 -13.86
C PHE A 134 8.42 7.65 -13.93
N SER A 135 8.40 7.08 -15.14
CA SER A 135 8.74 5.67 -15.37
C SER A 135 10.09 5.30 -14.75
N GLY A 136 10.11 4.18 -14.02
CA GLY A 136 11.29 3.64 -13.37
C GLY A 136 11.54 4.17 -11.95
N ILE A 137 10.75 5.13 -11.44
CA ILE A 137 10.95 5.70 -10.10
C ILE A 137 10.84 4.65 -8.98
N GLN A 138 10.08 3.57 -9.18
CA GLN A 138 9.89 2.50 -8.19
C GLN A 138 11.19 1.83 -7.73
N ARG A 139 12.28 1.93 -8.52
CA ARG A 139 13.62 1.44 -8.14
C ARG A 139 14.24 2.22 -6.97
N TYR A 140 13.67 3.37 -6.60
CA TYR A 140 14.15 4.25 -5.54
C TYR A 140 13.29 4.19 -4.27
N GLY A 141 12.60 3.07 -4.01
CA GLY A 141 11.84 2.88 -2.77
C GLY A 141 10.73 3.90 -2.55
N VAL A 142 10.12 4.37 -3.65
CA VAL A 142 9.07 5.39 -3.62
C VAL A 142 7.68 4.77 -3.66
N ALA A 143 6.76 5.39 -2.93
CA ALA A 143 5.34 5.37 -3.16
C ALA A 143 4.89 6.75 -3.62
N THR A 144 3.85 6.81 -4.45
CA THR A 144 3.22 8.09 -4.83
C THR A 144 1.88 8.28 -4.13
N TRP A 145 1.44 9.52 -4.02
CA TRP A 145 0.03 9.82 -3.76
C TRP A 145 -0.51 10.78 -4.80
N SER A 146 -1.84 10.85 -4.90
CA SER A 146 -2.55 11.63 -5.92
C SER A 146 -2.57 13.15 -5.71
N GLY A 147 -1.91 13.66 -4.66
CA GLY A 147 -1.84 15.08 -4.36
C GLY A 147 -3.06 15.63 -3.63
N ASP A 148 -3.24 16.94 -3.77
CA ASP A 148 -4.13 17.76 -2.96
C ASP A 148 -5.56 17.71 -3.51
N VAL A 149 -6.24 16.58 -3.24
CA VAL A 149 -7.56 16.29 -3.80
C VAL A 149 -8.71 16.82 -2.95
N GLY A 150 -9.85 17.09 -3.59
CA GLY A 150 -11.11 17.37 -2.88
C GLY A 150 -11.64 16.14 -2.14
N ASN A 151 -12.78 16.29 -1.48
CA ASN A 151 -13.35 15.23 -0.66
C ASN A 151 -14.66 14.64 -1.19
N ASP A 152 -15.10 14.94 -2.42
CA ASP A 152 -16.38 14.50 -2.98
C ASP A 152 -16.36 13.08 -3.61
N TRP A 153 -17.54 12.59 -4.01
CA TRP A 153 -17.72 11.25 -4.60
C TRP A 153 -17.10 11.10 -5.99
N GLU A 154 -17.13 12.16 -6.81
CA GLU A 154 -16.50 12.14 -8.12
C GLU A 154 -14.97 12.07 -7.99
N THR A 155 -14.43 12.78 -7.01
CA THR A 155 -13.02 12.70 -6.66
C THR A 155 -12.64 11.28 -6.22
N LEU A 156 -13.46 10.60 -5.40
CA LEU A 156 -13.24 9.18 -5.04
C LEU A 156 -13.19 8.27 -6.27
N ARG A 157 -14.16 8.39 -7.20
CA ARG A 157 -14.18 7.62 -8.45
C ARG A 157 -12.89 7.81 -9.24
N ARG A 158 -12.43 9.06 -9.36
CA ARG A 158 -11.16 9.40 -10.01
C ARG A 158 -9.94 8.85 -9.28
N GLN A 159 -9.97 8.74 -7.94
CA GLN A 159 -8.90 8.07 -7.21
C GLN A 159 -8.78 6.62 -7.63
N ILE A 160 -9.89 5.87 -7.66
CA ILE A 160 -9.84 4.44 -8.03
C ILE A 160 -9.33 4.29 -9.47
N ALA A 161 -9.93 5.00 -10.42
CA ALA A 161 -9.49 4.93 -11.82
C ALA A 161 -8.03 5.38 -12.02
N GLY A 162 -7.61 6.46 -11.35
CA GLY A 162 -6.24 6.98 -11.41
C GLY A 162 -5.20 6.04 -10.80
N GLY A 163 -5.52 5.45 -9.64
CA GLY A 163 -4.69 4.42 -9.00
C GLY A 163 -4.52 3.20 -9.90
N LEU A 164 -5.61 2.67 -10.47
CA LEU A 164 -5.55 1.56 -11.43
C LEU A 164 -4.74 1.90 -12.68
N GLY A 165 -4.91 3.11 -13.20
CA GLY A 165 -4.09 3.63 -14.30
C GLY A 165 -2.60 3.62 -13.96
N GLN A 166 -2.23 4.09 -12.77
CA GLN A 166 -0.83 4.05 -12.32
C GLN A 166 -0.30 2.62 -12.21
N MET A 167 -1.07 1.69 -11.63
CA MET A 167 -0.69 0.29 -11.52
C MET A 167 -0.40 -0.34 -12.89
N ALA A 168 -1.20 -0.01 -13.91
CA ALA A 168 -1.00 -0.46 -15.29
C ALA A 168 0.29 0.10 -15.94
N THR A 169 0.85 1.20 -15.43
CA THR A 169 2.15 1.74 -15.91
C THR A 169 3.38 1.04 -15.31
N GLY A 170 3.18 0.09 -14.40
CA GLY A 170 4.27 -0.63 -13.72
C GLY A 170 4.82 0.08 -12.48
N LEU A 171 4.08 1.04 -11.92
CA LEU A 171 4.39 1.71 -10.65
C LEU A 171 3.52 1.12 -9.52
N PRO A 172 4.05 0.21 -8.68
CA PRO A 172 3.22 -0.66 -7.85
C PRO A 172 2.86 -0.09 -6.47
N TRP A 173 3.38 1.10 -6.13
CA TRP A 173 3.23 1.73 -4.82
C TRP A 173 2.49 3.05 -4.95
N TRP A 174 1.29 3.10 -4.36
CA TRP A 174 0.40 4.26 -4.45
C TRP A 174 -0.54 4.35 -3.26
N THR A 175 -1.01 5.57 -2.98
CA THR A 175 -2.09 5.88 -2.03
C THR A 175 -2.83 7.14 -2.46
N TYR A 176 -3.91 7.46 -1.74
CA TYR A 176 -4.50 8.80 -1.72
C TYR A 176 -4.65 9.29 -0.28
N ASP A 177 -5.21 10.48 -0.12
CA ASP A 177 -5.61 11.06 1.16
C ASP A 177 -7.04 10.60 1.47
N ALA A 178 -7.21 9.57 2.29
CA ALA A 178 -8.55 8.98 2.52
C ALA A 178 -9.50 10.00 3.17
N GLY A 179 -10.55 10.42 2.46
CA GLY A 179 -11.45 11.51 2.86
C GLY A 179 -11.15 12.87 2.23
N GLY A 180 -10.15 12.94 1.34
CA GLY A 180 -9.71 14.16 0.66
C GLY A 180 -8.68 14.96 1.44
N PHE A 181 -7.84 15.73 0.73
CA PHE A 181 -6.90 16.67 1.34
C PHE A 181 -7.63 17.92 1.85
N PHE A 182 -8.48 18.50 0.99
CA PHE A 182 -9.32 19.65 1.32
C PHE A 182 -10.66 19.20 1.90
N ARG A 183 -10.88 19.50 3.19
CA ARG A 183 -12.06 19.12 3.96
C ARG A 183 -12.72 20.36 4.56
N SER A 184 -14.02 20.26 4.84
CA SER A 184 -14.71 21.32 5.56
C SER A 184 -14.33 21.28 7.04
N ASN A 185 -13.88 22.40 7.61
CA ASN A 185 -13.53 22.51 9.04
C ASN A 185 -14.36 23.65 9.66
N PRO A 186 -15.15 23.42 10.72
CA PRO A 186 -15.27 22.19 11.53
C PRO A 186 -16.35 21.19 11.08
N ASP A 187 -17.10 21.49 10.01
CA ASP A 187 -18.28 20.71 9.60
C ASP A 187 -17.98 19.20 9.40
N GLN A 188 -16.76 18.82 8.99
CA GLN A 188 -16.39 17.41 8.80
C GLN A 188 -16.59 16.54 10.04
N TYR A 189 -16.56 17.09 11.26
CA TYR A 189 -16.62 16.30 12.49
C TYR A 189 -18.05 15.96 12.92
N THR A 190 -19.06 16.60 12.34
CA THR A 190 -20.48 16.40 12.68
C THR A 190 -21.35 16.07 11.46
N ASN A 191 -20.87 16.33 10.25
CA ASN A 191 -21.62 16.12 9.02
C ASN A 191 -21.68 14.63 8.64
N LYS A 192 -22.83 14.01 8.86
CA LYS A 192 -23.07 12.59 8.56
C LYS A 192 -22.87 12.20 7.10
N ALA A 193 -23.20 13.08 6.14
CA ALA A 193 -22.94 12.81 4.73
C ALA A 193 -21.44 12.79 4.41
N TYR A 194 -20.65 13.63 5.10
CA TYR A 194 -19.19 13.54 5.04
C TYR A 194 -18.67 12.27 5.73
N HIS A 195 -19.22 11.87 6.89
CA HIS A 195 -18.78 10.67 7.61
C HIS A 195 -19.00 9.41 6.76
N GLU A 196 -20.16 9.27 6.09
CA GLU A 196 -20.41 8.17 5.15
C GLU A 196 -19.34 8.15 4.06
N ARG A 197 -19.11 9.30 3.42
CA ARG A 197 -18.14 9.41 2.33
C ARG A 197 -16.72 9.10 2.82
N PHE A 198 -16.30 9.63 3.96
CA PHE A 198 -15.00 9.35 4.58
C PHE A 198 -14.82 7.85 4.83
N LEU A 199 -15.83 7.18 5.38
CA LEU A 199 -15.80 5.73 5.58
C LEU A 199 -15.69 4.97 4.26
N ARG A 200 -16.39 5.38 3.19
CA ARG A 200 -16.24 4.73 1.86
C ARG A 200 -14.84 4.91 1.27
N TRP A 201 -14.24 6.09 1.42
CA TRP A 201 -12.83 6.32 1.06
C TRP A 201 -11.89 5.43 1.87
N PHE A 202 -12.14 5.29 3.18
CA PHE A 202 -11.30 4.49 4.07
C PHE A 202 -11.42 2.98 3.79
N GLN A 203 -12.63 2.50 3.52
CA GLN A 203 -12.91 1.13 3.10
C GLN A 203 -12.14 0.78 1.82
N ALA A 204 -12.25 1.61 0.77
CA ALA A 204 -11.48 1.40 -0.45
C ALA A 204 -9.95 1.46 -0.18
N GLY A 205 -9.51 2.40 0.67
CA GLY A 205 -8.10 2.58 1.02
C GLY A 205 -7.52 1.39 1.78
N THR A 206 -8.36 0.60 2.45
CA THR A 206 -7.95 -0.64 3.12
C THR A 206 -7.45 -1.68 2.11
N PHE A 207 -7.79 -1.53 0.84
CA PHE A 207 -7.42 -2.44 -0.25
C PHE A 207 -6.57 -1.76 -1.35
N ILE A 208 -5.81 -0.72 -1.03
CA ILE A 208 -4.78 -0.18 -1.93
C ILE A 208 -3.37 -0.42 -1.35
N PRO A 209 -2.27 -0.18 -2.11
CA PRO A 209 -0.92 -0.55 -1.68
C PRO A 209 -0.52 0.03 -0.32
N LEU A 210 -0.79 1.31 -0.08
CA LEU A 210 -0.57 1.97 1.21
C LEU A 210 -1.91 2.53 1.72
N LEU A 211 -2.23 2.27 2.98
CA LEU A 211 -3.40 2.86 3.64
C LEU A 211 -2.96 4.13 4.37
N ARG A 212 -3.53 5.29 4.01
CA ARG A 212 -3.18 6.58 4.63
C ARG A 212 -4.39 7.51 4.71
N VAL A 213 -4.54 8.16 5.86
CA VAL A 213 -5.45 9.29 6.08
C VAL A 213 -4.58 10.55 6.22
N HIS A 214 -4.96 11.62 5.54
CA HIS A 214 -4.28 12.92 5.60
C HIS A 214 -5.23 14.04 5.21
N GLY A 215 -4.95 15.27 5.67
CA GLY A 215 -5.77 16.44 5.40
C GLY A 215 -5.04 17.74 5.72
N TYR A 216 -5.52 18.83 5.11
CA TYR A 216 -4.96 20.17 5.28
C TYR A 216 -5.53 20.88 6.52
N GLN A 217 -4.67 21.20 7.50
CA GLN A 217 -5.03 21.98 8.70
C GLN A 217 -6.24 21.44 9.48
N THR A 218 -6.37 20.11 9.53
CA THR A 218 -7.47 19.40 10.20
C THR A 218 -6.95 18.18 10.92
N ASP A 219 -7.58 17.82 12.03
CA ASP A 219 -7.37 16.54 12.69
C ASP A 219 -8.07 15.46 11.87
N THR A 220 -7.42 14.32 11.68
CA THR A 220 -7.91 13.26 10.78
C THR A 220 -8.09 11.91 11.44
N GLU A 221 -7.81 11.85 12.74
CA GLU A 221 -7.91 10.66 13.54
C GLU A 221 -9.37 10.32 13.81
N PHE A 222 -9.71 9.02 13.78
CA PHE A 222 -11.10 8.56 13.71
C PHE A 222 -11.97 8.97 14.91
N TRP A 223 -11.38 9.12 16.10
CA TRP A 223 -12.08 9.53 17.32
C TRP A 223 -12.67 10.95 17.24
N ASN A 224 -12.21 11.78 16.29
CA ASN A 224 -12.78 13.12 16.06
C ASN A 224 -14.14 13.09 15.33
N TYR A 225 -14.54 11.95 14.77
CA TYR A 225 -15.75 11.80 13.93
C TYR A 225 -16.88 11.02 14.61
N GLY A 226 -16.73 10.71 15.91
CA GLY A 226 -17.70 10.01 16.74
C GLY A 226 -17.65 8.48 16.64
N GLU A 227 -18.33 7.83 17.58
CA GLU A 227 -18.23 6.38 17.86
C GLU A 227 -18.51 5.48 16.64
N GLU A 228 -19.46 5.86 15.79
CA GLU A 228 -19.82 5.10 14.60
C GLU A 228 -18.67 5.03 13.59
N VAL A 229 -18.02 6.16 13.33
CA VAL A 229 -16.88 6.23 12.41
C VAL A 229 -15.68 5.50 13.01
N GLU A 230 -15.40 5.72 14.29
CA GLU A 230 -14.31 5.06 15.00
C GLU A 230 -14.44 3.53 14.98
N ARG A 231 -15.63 3.00 15.31
CA ARG A 231 -15.88 1.55 15.32
C ARG A 231 -15.72 0.93 13.92
N ILE A 232 -16.28 1.56 12.89
CA ILE A 232 -16.17 1.04 11.52
C ILE A 232 -14.71 1.14 11.04
N ALA A 233 -14.02 2.24 11.30
CA ALA A 233 -12.61 2.38 10.93
C ALA A 233 -11.73 1.33 11.63
N LEU A 234 -11.94 1.10 12.93
CA LEU A 234 -11.21 0.09 13.70
C LEU A 234 -11.37 -1.32 13.12
N LYS A 235 -12.59 -1.70 12.70
CA LYS A 235 -12.86 -2.98 12.01
C LYS A 235 -11.96 -3.17 10.79
N TYR A 236 -11.84 -2.16 9.94
CA TYR A 236 -11.00 -2.23 8.74
C TYR A 236 -9.50 -2.11 9.04
N LEU A 237 -9.10 -1.34 10.06
CA LEU A 237 -7.71 -1.30 10.53
C LEU A 237 -7.27 -2.68 11.04
N ASN A 238 -8.07 -3.31 11.90
CA ASN A 238 -7.82 -4.65 12.40
C ASN A 238 -7.68 -5.62 11.22
N PHE A 239 -8.60 -5.56 10.25
CA PHE A 239 -8.50 -6.42 9.07
C PHE A 239 -7.25 -6.17 8.24
N ARG A 240 -6.85 -4.91 8.05
CA ARG A 240 -5.59 -4.56 7.37
C ARG A 240 -4.39 -5.20 8.09
N TYR A 241 -4.35 -5.17 9.42
CA TYR A 241 -3.30 -5.84 10.20
C TYR A 241 -3.37 -7.38 10.10
N ARG A 242 -4.58 -7.94 10.15
CA ARG A 242 -4.78 -9.37 9.91
C ARG A 242 -4.32 -9.80 8.52
N MET A 243 -4.49 -8.96 7.49
CA MET A 243 -4.01 -9.25 6.15
C MET A 243 -2.49 -9.14 5.98
N LEU A 244 -1.71 -8.80 7.01
CA LEU A 244 -0.26 -8.61 6.87
C LEU A 244 0.48 -9.80 6.24
N PRO A 245 0.25 -11.08 6.62
CA PRO A 245 0.91 -12.20 5.96
C PRO A 245 0.62 -12.28 4.46
N TYR A 246 -0.64 -12.02 4.07
CA TYR A 246 -1.05 -11.96 2.68
C TYR A 246 -0.39 -10.78 1.95
N MET A 247 -0.55 -9.56 2.47
CA MET A 247 -0.04 -8.36 1.83
C MET A 247 1.49 -8.37 1.74
N TYR A 248 2.19 -8.78 2.79
CA TYR A 248 3.65 -8.80 2.81
C TYR A 248 4.22 -9.81 1.81
N SER A 249 3.55 -10.96 1.64
CA SER A 249 3.89 -11.93 0.60
C SER A 249 3.66 -11.36 -0.81
N GLN A 250 2.60 -10.57 -1.01
CA GLN A 250 2.39 -9.86 -2.27
C GLN A 250 3.42 -8.74 -2.50
N MET A 251 3.85 -8.03 -1.45
CA MET A 251 4.92 -7.03 -1.53
C MET A 251 6.25 -7.66 -1.95
N ALA A 252 6.55 -8.87 -1.47
CA ALA A 252 7.69 -9.64 -1.97
C ALA A 252 7.49 -10.04 -3.45
N ALA A 253 6.27 -10.42 -3.86
CA ALA A 253 5.99 -10.71 -5.27
C ALA A 253 6.15 -9.48 -6.18
N ILE A 254 5.90 -8.25 -5.70
CA ILE A 254 6.25 -7.02 -6.43
C ILE A 254 7.76 -7.00 -6.71
N THR A 255 8.57 -7.26 -5.69
CA THR A 255 10.04 -7.21 -5.76
C THR A 255 10.63 -8.33 -6.62
N PHE A 256 10.22 -9.58 -6.38
CA PHE A 256 10.83 -10.76 -6.99
C PHE A 256 10.15 -11.23 -8.29
N LYS A 257 8.92 -10.80 -8.55
CA LYS A 257 8.11 -11.29 -9.69
C LYS A 257 7.49 -10.16 -10.52
N GLY A 258 7.76 -8.89 -10.22
CA GLY A 258 7.20 -7.75 -10.95
C GLY A 258 5.67 -7.66 -10.83
N SER A 259 5.09 -8.18 -9.75
CA SER A 259 3.65 -8.12 -9.48
C SER A 259 3.22 -6.71 -9.06
N THR A 260 1.92 -6.56 -8.80
CA THR A 260 1.29 -5.36 -8.23
C THR A 260 0.19 -5.77 -7.27
N LEU A 261 0.00 -5.01 -6.18
CA LEU A 261 -1.01 -5.32 -5.16
C LEU A 261 -2.42 -4.81 -5.54
N MET A 262 -2.57 -3.59 -6.04
CA MET A 262 -3.85 -3.10 -6.61
C MET A 262 -3.83 -3.32 -8.12
N ARG A 263 -4.77 -4.09 -8.67
CA ARG A 263 -4.65 -4.64 -10.03
C ARG A 263 -5.91 -4.38 -10.84
N PRO A 264 -5.84 -3.61 -11.95
CA PRO A 264 -6.96 -3.52 -12.88
C PRO A 264 -7.23 -4.89 -13.48
N PHE A 265 -8.50 -5.17 -13.80
CA PHE A 265 -8.92 -6.49 -14.30
C PHE A 265 -8.19 -6.96 -15.56
N VAL A 266 -7.66 -6.05 -16.39
CA VAL A 266 -6.80 -6.42 -17.53
C VAL A 266 -5.61 -7.31 -17.15
N MET A 267 -5.12 -7.24 -15.91
CA MET A 267 -3.98 -8.05 -15.46
C MET A 267 -4.34 -9.52 -15.19
N ASP A 268 -5.60 -9.81 -14.88
CA ASP A 268 -6.07 -11.13 -14.44
C ASP A 268 -7.12 -11.73 -15.39
N PHE A 269 -7.85 -10.88 -16.12
CA PHE A 269 -8.96 -11.21 -17.02
C PHE A 269 -8.84 -10.48 -18.37
N PRO A 270 -7.71 -10.58 -19.11
CA PRO A 270 -7.44 -9.78 -20.30
C PRO A 270 -8.38 -10.05 -21.49
N PHE A 271 -9.12 -11.16 -21.47
CA PHE A 271 -10.03 -11.58 -22.54
C PHE A 271 -11.52 -11.36 -22.21
N ASP A 272 -11.82 -10.96 -20.97
CA ASP A 272 -13.18 -10.66 -20.54
C ASP A 272 -13.49 -9.19 -20.84
N THR A 273 -14.20 -8.93 -21.93
CA THR A 273 -14.48 -7.55 -22.38
C THR A 273 -15.27 -6.74 -21.35
N LYS A 274 -16.14 -7.38 -20.56
CA LYS A 274 -16.89 -6.68 -19.51
C LYS A 274 -16.00 -6.34 -18.31
N ALA A 275 -15.03 -7.21 -17.99
CA ALA A 275 -14.03 -6.90 -16.98
C ALA A 275 -13.16 -5.70 -17.39
N LEU A 276 -12.78 -5.62 -18.67
CA LEU A 276 -11.99 -4.50 -19.21
C LEU A 276 -12.74 -3.15 -19.18
N GLU A 277 -14.07 -3.16 -19.16
CA GLU A 277 -14.90 -1.95 -19.03
C GLU A 277 -14.96 -1.41 -17.59
N GLN A 278 -14.62 -2.22 -16.58
CA GLN A 278 -14.70 -1.82 -15.18
C GLN A 278 -13.62 -0.81 -14.82
N LYS A 279 -14.07 0.35 -14.32
CA LYS A 279 -13.18 1.47 -13.94
C LYS A 279 -12.93 1.56 -12.44
N HIS A 280 -13.78 0.91 -11.65
CA HIS A 280 -13.80 1.10 -10.20
C HIS A 280 -13.76 -0.20 -9.42
N GLU A 281 -13.73 -1.34 -10.10
CA GLU A 281 -13.54 -2.66 -9.49
C GLU A 281 -12.12 -3.14 -9.81
N PHE A 282 -11.51 -3.84 -8.88
CA PHE A 282 -10.12 -4.26 -9.04
C PHE A 282 -9.80 -5.49 -8.21
N MET A 283 -8.71 -6.16 -8.59
CA MET A 283 -8.13 -7.21 -7.78
C MET A 283 -7.15 -6.63 -6.75
N PHE A 284 -7.25 -7.05 -5.49
CA PHE A 284 -6.27 -6.78 -4.44
C PHE A 284 -5.43 -8.04 -4.20
N GLY A 285 -4.25 -8.06 -4.81
CA GLY A 285 -3.44 -9.26 -5.05
C GLY A 285 -4.20 -10.27 -5.93
N PRO A 286 -3.82 -11.56 -5.92
CA PRO A 286 -4.47 -12.56 -6.77
C PRO A 286 -5.84 -13.02 -6.28
N SER A 287 -6.25 -12.68 -5.06
CA SER A 287 -7.36 -13.36 -4.38
C SER A 287 -8.62 -12.51 -4.21
N PHE A 288 -8.50 -11.23 -3.85
CA PHE A 288 -9.66 -10.39 -3.56
C PHE A 288 -10.12 -9.59 -4.77
N LEU A 289 -11.41 -9.61 -5.08
CA LEU A 289 -12.07 -8.61 -5.92
C LEU A 289 -12.74 -7.58 -5.00
N VAL A 290 -12.38 -6.32 -5.19
CA VAL A 290 -12.86 -5.19 -4.40
C VAL A 290 -13.74 -4.31 -5.26
N ALA A 291 -14.95 -4.02 -4.80
CA ALA A 291 -15.89 -3.14 -5.47
C ALA A 291 -16.36 -2.03 -4.50
N PRO A 292 -15.64 -0.90 -4.42
CA PRO A 292 -16.01 0.24 -3.60
C PRO A 292 -17.43 0.76 -3.89
N VAL A 293 -18.16 1.13 -2.84
CA VAL A 293 -19.42 1.89 -2.95
C VAL A 293 -19.06 3.36 -3.16
N LEU A 294 -19.52 3.92 -4.28
CA LEU A 294 -19.04 5.22 -4.78
C LEU A 294 -20.11 6.30 -4.87
N ASP A 295 -21.26 6.07 -4.23
CA ASP A 295 -22.37 7.01 -4.17
C ASP A 295 -23.00 6.99 -2.77
N GLU A 296 -23.67 8.09 -2.42
CA GLU A 296 -24.31 8.31 -1.13
C GLU A 296 -25.60 7.49 -0.95
N GLY A 297 -25.84 7.04 0.29
CA GLY A 297 -27.11 6.46 0.74
C GLY A 297 -27.45 5.12 0.08
N LYS A 298 -26.46 4.38 -0.41
CA LYS A 298 -26.67 3.10 -1.09
C LYS A 298 -26.91 1.96 -0.10
N ASN A 299 -27.93 1.16 -0.39
CA ASN A 299 -28.25 -0.09 0.30
C ASN A 299 -28.07 -1.34 -0.60
N GLN A 300 -27.86 -1.14 -1.89
CA GLN A 300 -27.49 -2.17 -2.86
C GLN A 300 -26.42 -1.63 -3.79
N TRP A 301 -25.54 -2.52 -4.25
CA TRP A 301 -24.48 -2.20 -5.18
C TRP A 301 -24.33 -3.30 -6.24
N ALA A 302 -24.20 -2.89 -7.50
CA ALA A 302 -23.95 -3.80 -8.61
C ALA A 302 -22.44 -4.09 -8.67
N VAL A 303 -22.09 -5.38 -8.73
CA VAL A 303 -20.70 -5.84 -8.83
C VAL A 303 -20.57 -6.76 -10.02
N TYR A 304 -19.64 -6.47 -10.93
CA TYR A 304 -19.27 -7.42 -11.97
C TYR A 304 -18.28 -8.44 -11.43
N LEU A 305 -18.62 -9.72 -11.59
CA LEU A 305 -17.76 -10.85 -11.26
C LEU A 305 -17.13 -11.34 -12.58
N PRO A 306 -15.81 -11.11 -12.80
CA PRO A 306 -15.14 -11.53 -14.02
C PRO A 306 -15.17 -13.04 -14.23
N GLU A 307 -14.80 -13.47 -15.43
CA GLU A 307 -14.66 -14.88 -15.76
C GLU A 307 -13.73 -15.61 -14.76
N ASN A 308 -14.29 -16.55 -14.02
CA ASN A 308 -13.57 -17.56 -13.28
C ASN A 308 -14.39 -18.86 -13.33
N PRO A 309 -13.90 -19.95 -13.95
CA PRO A 309 -14.67 -21.19 -14.04
C PRO A 309 -15.08 -21.78 -12.68
N ALA A 310 -14.28 -21.54 -11.64
CA ALA A 310 -14.57 -21.95 -10.28
C ALA A 310 -15.49 -20.98 -9.52
N GLY A 311 -15.82 -19.82 -10.11
CA GLY A 311 -16.67 -18.78 -9.52
C GLY A 311 -15.99 -17.92 -8.45
N TRP A 312 -16.80 -17.20 -7.70
CA TRP A 312 -16.40 -16.23 -6.69
C TRP A 312 -17.15 -16.52 -5.40
N ILE A 313 -16.51 -16.23 -4.28
CA ILE A 313 -17.11 -16.42 -2.96
C ILE A 313 -17.25 -15.05 -2.32
N ASP A 314 -18.47 -14.64 -1.98
CA ASP A 314 -18.68 -13.41 -1.22
C ASP A 314 -17.96 -13.54 0.13
N PHE A 315 -17.06 -12.59 0.41
CA PHE A 315 -16.24 -12.60 1.59
C PHE A 315 -17.09 -12.55 2.86
N TRP A 316 -18.22 -11.84 2.83
CA TRP A 316 -19.03 -11.58 4.02
C TRP A 316 -19.97 -12.73 4.38
N SER A 317 -20.60 -13.38 3.40
CA SER A 317 -21.53 -14.50 3.65
C SER A 317 -20.90 -15.88 3.48
N GLY A 318 -19.83 -16.00 2.68
CA GLY A 318 -19.28 -17.28 2.24
C GLY A 318 -20.10 -17.93 1.11
N ASN A 319 -21.09 -17.24 0.54
CA ASN A 319 -21.88 -17.74 -0.58
C ASN A 319 -21.09 -17.73 -1.89
N HIS A 320 -21.31 -18.75 -2.70
CA HIS A 320 -20.71 -18.89 -4.02
C HIS A 320 -21.56 -18.23 -5.11
N PHE A 321 -20.88 -17.67 -6.10
CA PHE A 321 -21.45 -17.06 -7.30
C PHE A 321 -20.65 -17.51 -8.51
N ASP A 322 -21.33 -17.79 -9.63
CA ASP A 322 -20.63 -18.01 -10.90
C ASP A 322 -19.90 -16.75 -11.37
N GLY A 323 -18.86 -16.92 -12.20
CA GLY A 323 -18.21 -15.81 -12.89
C GLY A 323 -19.02 -15.27 -14.07
N SER A 324 -18.48 -14.27 -14.74
CA SER A 324 -19.01 -13.66 -15.97
C SER A 324 -20.41 -13.04 -15.82
N GLN A 325 -20.78 -12.57 -14.63
CA GLN A 325 -22.10 -12.00 -14.34
C GLN A 325 -22.01 -10.74 -13.47
N THR A 326 -23.06 -9.92 -13.52
CA THR A 326 -23.24 -8.83 -12.57
C THR A 326 -24.22 -9.26 -11.50
N VAL A 327 -23.83 -9.13 -10.23
CA VAL A 327 -24.66 -9.43 -9.06
C VAL A 327 -25.02 -8.12 -8.36
N ASN A 328 -26.25 -8.02 -7.84
CA ASN A 328 -26.62 -6.95 -6.94
C ASN A 328 -26.48 -7.46 -5.51
N VAL A 329 -25.57 -6.86 -4.75
CA VAL A 329 -25.36 -7.21 -3.34
C VAL A 329 -25.93 -6.14 -2.43
N ASP A 330 -26.47 -6.59 -1.30
CA ASP A 330 -26.87 -5.68 -0.23
C ASP A 330 -25.61 -5.09 0.40
N VAL A 331 -25.64 -3.78 0.65
CA VAL A 331 -24.54 -3.05 1.30
C VAL A 331 -25.09 -2.20 2.42
N ASP A 332 -24.32 -2.09 3.48
CA ASP A 332 -24.53 -1.11 4.54
C ASP A 332 -23.29 -0.23 4.69
N LEU A 333 -23.31 0.69 5.64
CA LEU A 333 -22.17 1.56 5.91
C LEU A 333 -20.94 0.78 6.42
N GLU A 334 -21.13 -0.41 7.00
CA GLU A 334 -20.07 -1.20 7.63
C GLU A 334 -19.27 -2.07 6.68
N THR A 335 -19.81 -2.32 5.48
CA THR A 335 -19.28 -3.31 4.53
C THR A 335 -19.02 -2.69 3.17
N ILE A 336 -17.89 -3.08 2.58
CA ILE A 336 -17.56 -2.88 1.17
C ILE A 336 -17.77 -4.21 0.44
N PRO A 337 -18.43 -4.24 -0.72
CA PRO A 337 -18.50 -5.44 -1.55
C PRO A 337 -17.10 -6.03 -1.80
N LEU A 338 -16.92 -7.26 -1.36
CA LEU A 338 -15.63 -7.95 -1.37
C LEU A 338 -15.87 -9.42 -1.70
N PHE A 339 -15.22 -9.90 -2.74
CA PHE A 339 -15.30 -11.28 -3.17
C PHE A 339 -13.91 -11.90 -3.18
N VAL A 340 -13.84 -13.20 -2.95
CA VAL A 340 -12.61 -13.97 -3.04
C VAL A 340 -12.73 -14.94 -4.21
N LYS A 341 -11.71 -14.95 -5.06
CA LYS A 341 -11.63 -15.89 -6.19
C LYS A 341 -11.61 -17.32 -5.67
N ALA A 342 -12.56 -18.16 -6.08
CA ALA A 342 -12.53 -19.59 -5.76
C ALA A 342 -11.21 -20.21 -6.26
N GLY A 343 -10.62 -21.10 -5.47
CA GLY A 343 -9.23 -21.53 -5.65
C GLY A 343 -8.20 -20.56 -5.08
N SER A 344 -8.52 -19.89 -3.95
CA SER A 344 -7.58 -19.02 -3.22
C SER A 344 -7.24 -19.57 -1.85
N ILE A 345 -6.04 -19.24 -1.37
CA ILE A 345 -5.62 -19.45 0.02
C ILE A 345 -5.23 -18.10 0.60
N LEU A 346 -5.86 -17.71 1.71
CA LEU A 346 -5.59 -16.47 2.42
C LEU A 346 -4.92 -16.74 3.76
N PRO A 347 -3.63 -16.38 3.93
CA PRO A 347 -2.99 -16.33 5.22
C PRO A 347 -3.35 -15.02 5.94
N LEU A 348 -3.94 -15.13 7.12
CA LEU A 348 -4.34 -14.03 7.98
C LEU A 348 -3.65 -14.15 9.34
N GLY A 349 -3.00 -13.07 9.78
CA GLY A 349 -2.38 -12.95 11.09
C GLY A 349 -3.38 -12.58 12.20
N PRO A 350 -2.85 -12.29 13.40
CA PRO A 350 -3.65 -11.80 14.52
C PRO A 350 -4.07 -10.35 14.32
N GLU A 351 -5.00 -9.88 15.16
CA GLU A 351 -5.12 -8.45 15.41
C GLU A 351 -3.89 -7.95 16.19
N GLN A 352 -3.29 -6.86 15.72
CA GLN A 352 -2.11 -6.24 16.30
C GLN A 352 -2.07 -4.74 16.00
N GLN A 353 -1.32 -4.00 16.81
CA GLN A 353 -1.21 -2.55 16.82
C GLN A 353 -0.15 -2.03 15.83
N TYR A 354 0.86 -2.84 15.55
CA TYR A 354 1.94 -2.54 14.61
C TYR A 354 2.49 -3.83 13.98
N THR A 355 3.24 -3.69 12.88
CA THR A 355 3.54 -4.81 11.97
C THR A 355 4.37 -5.96 12.57
N SER A 356 5.10 -5.70 13.66
CA SER A 356 6.02 -6.66 14.30
C SER A 356 5.63 -7.01 15.74
N GLU A 357 4.43 -6.68 16.21
CA GLU A 357 4.02 -6.85 17.61
C GLU A 357 3.96 -8.33 18.01
N LYS A 358 3.37 -9.18 17.16
CA LYS A 358 3.06 -10.58 17.49
C LYS A 358 3.64 -11.55 16.47
N PRO A 359 4.98 -11.65 16.35
CA PRO A 359 5.62 -12.46 15.31
C PRO A 359 5.32 -13.96 15.44
N ASP A 360 5.04 -14.43 16.66
CA ASP A 360 4.79 -15.85 16.97
C ASP A 360 3.32 -16.23 17.10
N ALA A 361 2.40 -15.27 16.90
CA ALA A 361 0.98 -15.55 17.00
C ALA A 361 0.51 -16.56 15.93
N PRO A 362 -0.53 -17.34 16.24
CA PRO A 362 -1.16 -18.22 15.28
C PRO A 362 -1.64 -17.46 14.04
N TRP A 363 -1.54 -18.08 12.88
CA TRP A 363 -2.15 -17.58 11.65
C TRP A 363 -3.36 -18.41 11.29
N GLU A 364 -4.41 -17.73 10.83
CA GLU A 364 -5.54 -18.35 10.18
C GLU A 364 -5.23 -18.55 8.69
N ILE A 365 -5.37 -19.78 8.20
CA ILE A 365 -5.20 -20.12 6.79
C ILE A 365 -6.59 -20.45 6.24
N ARG A 366 -7.18 -19.49 5.53
CA ARG A 366 -8.47 -19.69 4.86
C ARG A 366 -8.28 -20.28 3.48
N ILE A 367 -9.02 -21.32 3.18
CA ILE A 367 -9.07 -21.95 1.86
C ILE A 367 -10.45 -21.65 1.29
N TYR A 368 -10.46 -21.03 0.11
CA TYR A 368 -11.66 -20.73 -0.66
C TYR A 368 -11.78 -21.82 -1.74
N PRO A 369 -12.62 -22.85 -1.52
CA PRO A 369 -12.66 -24.05 -2.36
C PRO A 369 -13.26 -23.79 -3.75
N GLY A 370 -13.28 -24.82 -4.60
CA GLY A 370 -13.86 -24.81 -5.95
C GLY A 370 -12.83 -24.97 -7.06
N ALA A 371 -11.55 -24.82 -6.74
CA ALA A 371 -10.42 -25.13 -7.61
C ALA A 371 -9.14 -25.33 -6.80
N ASP A 372 -8.16 -26.00 -7.40
CA ASP A 372 -6.82 -26.09 -6.85
C ASP A 372 -6.23 -24.69 -6.64
N ALA A 373 -5.47 -24.54 -5.56
CA ALA A 373 -4.90 -23.25 -5.19
C ALA A 373 -3.44 -23.37 -4.80
N LYS A 374 -2.67 -22.32 -5.07
CA LYS A 374 -1.29 -22.19 -4.59
C LYS A 374 -1.04 -20.78 -4.10
N TYR A 375 -0.50 -20.66 -2.90
CA TYR A 375 -0.05 -19.40 -2.33
C TYR A 375 1.35 -19.53 -1.72
N THR A 376 2.27 -18.65 -2.08
CA THR A 376 3.63 -18.64 -1.50
C THR A 376 3.69 -17.63 -0.37
N ILE A 377 3.99 -18.10 0.83
CA ILE A 377 4.32 -17.25 1.98
C ILE A 377 5.74 -16.73 1.83
N TYR A 378 5.93 -15.46 2.14
CA TYR A 378 7.24 -14.82 2.29
C TYR A 378 7.36 -14.15 3.66
N GLU A 379 8.49 -14.35 4.31
CA GLU A 379 8.85 -13.69 5.57
C GLU A 379 10.33 -13.24 5.48
N ASP A 380 10.64 -12.05 5.98
CA ASP A 380 12.00 -11.54 6.18
C ASP A 380 12.04 -10.61 7.41
N GLU A 381 13.15 -9.88 7.60
CA GLU A 381 13.38 -8.99 8.73
C GLU A 381 12.55 -7.68 8.69
N GLY A 382 11.81 -7.40 7.61
CA GLY A 382 10.88 -6.28 7.51
C GLY A 382 11.50 -4.94 7.11
N ASN A 383 12.66 -4.61 7.67
CA ASN A 383 13.15 -3.23 7.77
C ASN A 383 14.55 -2.96 7.17
N ASN A 384 15.22 -3.96 6.61
CA ASN A 384 16.58 -3.87 6.08
C ASN A 384 16.73 -4.50 4.68
N TYR A 385 17.90 -4.33 4.05
CA TYR A 385 18.15 -4.83 2.69
C TYR A 385 18.73 -6.26 2.64
N ASN A 386 18.78 -7.00 3.75
CA ASN A 386 19.43 -8.32 3.78
C ASN A 386 18.75 -9.34 2.85
N TYR A 387 17.46 -9.16 2.55
CA TYR A 387 16.73 -9.97 1.59
C TYR A 387 17.39 -10.02 0.20
N GLU A 388 18.09 -8.95 -0.20
CA GLU A 388 18.83 -8.89 -1.47
C GLU A 388 20.00 -9.90 -1.52
N THR A 389 20.48 -10.33 -0.34
CA THR A 389 21.54 -11.34 -0.18
C THR A 389 20.99 -12.71 0.24
N GLY A 390 19.67 -12.89 0.22
CA GLY A 390 19.01 -14.17 0.53
C GLY A 390 18.54 -14.35 1.97
N ALA A 391 18.56 -13.30 2.80
CA ALA A 391 18.01 -13.35 4.16
C ALA A 391 16.48 -13.18 4.15
N TYR A 392 15.79 -14.25 3.75
CA TYR A 392 14.34 -14.38 3.79
C TYR A 392 13.97 -15.86 3.81
N SER A 393 12.70 -16.16 4.08
CA SER A 393 12.16 -17.51 3.97
C SER A 393 10.90 -17.55 3.12
N VAL A 394 10.69 -18.69 2.44
CA VAL A 394 9.49 -18.95 1.64
C VAL A 394 9.01 -20.39 1.83
N TYR A 395 7.69 -20.57 1.77
CA TYR A 395 7.06 -21.89 1.66
C TYR A 395 5.72 -21.77 0.93
N ASP A 396 5.31 -22.86 0.30
CA ASP A 396 4.06 -22.90 -0.46
C ASP A 396 2.93 -23.52 0.36
N LEU A 397 1.75 -22.93 0.29
CA LEU A 397 0.46 -23.53 0.64
C LEU A 397 -0.17 -24.02 -0.66
N ILE A 398 -0.52 -25.29 -0.74
CA ILE A 398 -1.05 -25.93 -1.95
C ILE A 398 -2.32 -26.67 -1.59
N TRP A 399 -3.44 -26.26 -2.17
CA TRP A 399 -4.73 -26.91 -2.01
C TRP A 399 -5.03 -27.77 -3.24
N ASP A 400 -5.35 -29.03 -2.99
CA ASP A 400 -5.96 -29.95 -3.95
C ASP A 400 -7.46 -30.02 -3.62
N ASP A 401 -8.28 -29.46 -4.51
CA ASP A 401 -9.72 -29.33 -4.27
C ASP A 401 -10.44 -30.67 -4.43
N THR A 402 -9.95 -31.56 -5.28
CA THR A 402 -10.57 -32.88 -5.45
C THR A 402 -10.30 -33.77 -4.23
N ALA A 403 -9.05 -33.78 -3.75
CA ALA A 403 -8.64 -34.56 -2.59
C ALA A 403 -8.97 -33.87 -1.26
N GLN A 404 -9.47 -32.64 -1.28
CA GLN A 404 -9.73 -31.81 -0.11
C GLN A 404 -8.52 -31.76 0.85
N THR A 405 -7.33 -31.57 0.27
CA THR A 405 -6.06 -31.69 0.99
C THR A 405 -5.24 -30.41 0.85
N LEU A 406 -4.89 -29.81 1.99
CA LEU A 406 -3.90 -28.75 2.07
C LEU A 406 -2.52 -29.36 2.31
N THR A 407 -1.57 -29.07 1.42
CA THR A 407 -0.15 -29.32 1.62
C THR A 407 0.55 -28.02 1.99
N ILE A 408 1.20 -28.01 3.15
CA ILE A 408 2.11 -26.95 3.57
C ILE A 408 3.51 -27.44 3.22
N GLY A 409 4.20 -26.78 2.29
CA GLY A 409 5.50 -27.20 1.76
C GLY A 409 6.65 -27.03 2.76
N ASP A 410 7.83 -27.52 2.39
CA ASP A 410 9.05 -27.28 3.17
C ASP A 410 9.44 -25.79 3.15
N LYS A 411 9.84 -25.25 4.31
CA LYS A 411 10.37 -23.89 4.42
C LYS A 411 11.78 -23.85 3.84
N LYS A 412 12.01 -22.89 2.94
CA LYS A 412 13.30 -22.62 2.30
C LYS A 412 13.80 -21.25 2.74
N GLY A 413 15.11 -21.12 2.93
CA GLY A 413 15.72 -19.88 3.38
C GLY A 413 15.67 -19.69 4.91
N LYS A 414 16.27 -18.60 5.37
CA LYS A 414 16.40 -18.23 6.79
C LYS A 414 16.73 -16.75 6.90
N PHE A 415 16.36 -16.14 8.01
CA PHE A 415 16.72 -14.77 8.36
C PHE A 415 16.80 -14.61 9.89
N GLU A 416 17.38 -13.52 10.37
CA GLU A 416 17.49 -13.24 11.80
C GLU A 416 16.11 -12.97 12.42
N GLY A 417 15.82 -13.56 13.57
CA GLY A 417 14.51 -13.42 14.22
C GLY A 417 13.37 -14.24 13.57
N MET A 418 13.68 -15.11 12.59
CA MET A 418 12.68 -15.98 11.97
C MET A 418 12.02 -16.91 13.00
N ASN A 419 10.69 -16.93 13.00
CA ASN A 419 9.91 -17.87 13.80
C ASN A 419 10.19 -19.33 13.34
N GLN A 420 10.62 -20.16 14.28
CA GLN A 420 10.94 -21.57 14.06
C GLN A 420 9.69 -22.45 14.00
N THR A 421 8.64 -22.11 14.77
CA THR A 421 7.41 -22.88 14.90
C THR A 421 6.20 -21.96 14.89
N ARG A 422 5.32 -22.14 13.91
CA ARG A 422 4.08 -21.35 13.80
C ARG A 422 2.86 -22.24 13.94
N GLU A 423 1.91 -21.85 14.79
CA GLU A 423 0.58 -22.45 14.81
C GLU A 423 -0.23 -21.94 13.61
N LEU A 424 -0.85 -22.87 12.89
CA LEU A 424 -1.69 -22.60 11.72
C LEU A 424 -3.09 -23.16 11.96
N ASN A 425 -4.06 -22.26 11.95
CA ASN A 425 -5.49 -22.49 12.14
C ASN A 425 -6.15 -22.62 10.77
N ILE A 426 -6.42 -23.84 10.34
CA ILE A 426 -6.90 -24.13 8.99
C ILE A 426 -8.42 -24.05 8.94
N VAL A 427 -8.92 -23.26 7.99
CA VAL A 427 -10.34 -22.98 7.79
C VAL A 427 -10.68 -23.14 6.32
N LYS A 428 -11.55 -24.08 5.98
CA LYS A 428 -12.17 -24.19 4.65
C LYS A 428 -13.44 -23.36 4.67
N VAL A 429 -13.47 -22.30 3.86
CA VAL A 429 -14.58 -21.35 3.83
C VAL A 429 -15.82 -22.00 3.25
N ALA A 430 -16.95 -21.75 3.89
CA ALA A 430 -18.29 -22.14 3.47
C ALA A 430 -19.29 -21.12 4.03
N PRO A 431 -20.57 -21.15 3.62
CA PRO A 431 -21.59 -20.28 4.23
C PRO A 431 -21.59 -20.41 5.76
N ASN A 432 -21.38 -19.30 6.46
CA ASN A 432 -21.25 -19.19 7.93
C ASN A 432 -19.98 -19.84 8.55
N ILE A 433 -18.97 -20.20 7.76
CA ILE A 433 -17.67 -20.72 8.23
C ILE A 433 -16.55 -19.92 7.56
N GLY A 434 -15.73 -19.22 8.34
CA GLY A 434 -14.57 -18.51 7.79
C GLY A 434 -14.91 -17.28 6.94
N ASN A 435 -16.14 -16.76 7.06
CA ASN A 435 -16.62 -15.57 6.37
C ASN A 435 -16.37 -14.30 7.22
N GLY A 436 -16.24 -13.16 6.54
CA GLY A 436 -16.10 -11.84 7.15
C GLY A 436 -14.73 -11.56 7.77
N ILE A 437 -14.61 -10.42 8.44
CA ILE A 437 -13.36 -9.91 9.02
C ILE A 437 -13.01 -10.62 10.34
N GLU A 438 -13.94 -11.33 10.96
CA GLU A 438 -13.74 -11.96 12.28
C GLU A 438 -12.79 -13.15 12.22
N ILE A 439 -12.14 -13.48 13.33
CA ILE A 439 -11.31 -14.69 13.43
C ILE A 439 -12.23 -15.90 13.47
N ALA A 440 -12.03 -16.86 12.56
CA ALA A 440 -12.88 -18.04 12.50
C ALA A 440 -12.36 -19.17 13.40
N ALA A 441 -13.29 -20.01 13.87
CA ALA A 441 -12.92 -21.24 14.56
C ALA A 441 -12.22 -22.20 13.58
N PRO A 442 -11.03 -22.73 13.92
CA PRO A 442 -10.32 -23.65 13.05
C PRO A 442 -11.01 -25.02 12.97
N GLN A 443 -11.01 -25.62 11.79
CA GLN A 443 -11.36 -27.03 11.63
C GLN A 443 -10.17 -27.94 11.98
N LYS A 444 -8.95 -27.47 11.75
CA LYS A 444 -7.71 -28.12 12.14
C LYS A 444 -6.73 -27.08 12.69
N VAL A 445 -5.96 -27.48 13.69
CA VAL A 445 -4.84 -26.70 14.23
C VAL A 445 -3.57 -27.50 14.00
N VAL A 446 -2.55 -26.88 13.42
CA VAL A 446 -1.28 -27.54 13.09
C VAL A 446 -0.11 -26.72 13.61
N SER A 447 0.84 -27.38 14.25
CA SER A 447 2.14 -26.79 14.59
C SER A 447 3.11 -27.03 13.43
N TYR A 448 3.47 -25.96 12.72
CA TYR A 448 4.35 -26.02 11.55
C TYR A 448 5.79 -25.63 11.93
N VAL A 449 6.71 -26.58 11.78
CA VAL A 449 8.14 -26.45 12.12
C VAL A 449 9.05 -26.30 10.89
N GLY A 450 8.48 -25.91 9.74
CA GLY A 450 9.23 -25.75 8.48
C GLY A 450 9.41 -27.02 7.65
N LYS A 451 8.77 -28.13 8.04
CA LYS A 451 8.75 -29.39 7.27
C LYS A 451 7.39 -29.62 6.65
N GLN A 452 7.35 -30.24 5.47
CA GLN A 452 6.11 -30.46 4.75
C GLN A 452 5.08 -31.23 5.60
N ILE A 453 3.83 -30.76 5.58
CA ILE A 453 2.68 -31.41 6.23
C ILE A 453 1.53 -31.48 5.22
N LYS A 454 0.79 -32.59 5.21
CA LYS A 454 -0.47 -32.74 4.48
C LYS A 454 -1.64 -32.83 5.46
N ILE A 455 -2.71 -32.12 5.16
CA ILE A 455 -3.87 -31.94 6.03
C ILE A 455 -5.13 -32.18 5.20
N VAL A 456 -5.91 -33.19 5.55
CA VAL A 456 -7.20 -33.50 4.91
C VAL A 456 -8.33 -32.80 5.69
N LEU A 457 -9.27 -32.15 4.97
CA LEU A 457 -10.33 -31.29 5.54
C LEU A 457 -11.76 -31.75 5.30
#